data_AF-A0A2D2CVQ7-F1
#
_entry.id   AF-A0A2D2CVQ7-F1
#
_cell.length_a   1.000
_cell.length_b   1.000
_cell.length_c   1.000
_cell.angle_alpha   90.00
_cell.angle_beta   90.00
_cell.angle_gamma   90.00
#
_symmetry.space_group_name_H-M   'P 1'
#
loop_
_entity.id
_entity.type
_entity.pdbx_description
1 polymer ?
#
loop_
_entity_poly.entity_id
_entity_poly.type
_entity_poly.pdbx_seq_one_letter_code
_entity_poly.pdbx_strand_id
1 'polypeptide(L)'
;MGEKPEITVGTDSPAISLQRTFDAPPSRVFEAFTRAEGVERWFRPSGLRLLECEIDLRVGGSWRVALRGPQGETHRLGGEYREIDPPRRLVQTLRSDDAPQIEAVETLVFTEVDGKTRLTSAVDHMSMEGRDRHIASGLEKRAAQLLDRLDEHLQFGSAAAETESDPPFAAPADRKPARIGPIAAALAALVALVGAGAYWTSHREPSGGAAAPASAARKVSASGSLVAVGAVPLRAGLAGAIELVDCEVGGEVAVGTVCATIDERDHEAARDRAETALAAAQERLQSERSRVELATDAVEREKRAGKRRAGARAADKAQAALADAQRREAQAETAFNEAQAAFASAIETVTKSRILSSIDGAVVSRNAEVGAKVAEADELFVVAPAPLALQIEAHAADASAVHVGDKASFTVDALGDRAFTGTVAKLGEADLVVIDAADPDHALKPGMTANVEIETGARPQ
;
A
#
# COMPACT_ATOMS: atom_id res chain seq x y z
N MET A 1 -9.29 -7.81 -9.21
CA MET A 1 -8.08 -8.16 -9.97
C MET A 1 -8.22 -7.47 -11.31
N GLY A 2 -7.44 -6.41 -11.55
CA GLY A 2 -7.57 -5.55 -12.73
C GLY A 2 -7.18 -6.25 -14.03
N GLU A 3 -7.52 -5.63 -15.15
CA GLU A 3 -7.13 -6.09 -16.49
C GLU A 3 -5.59 -6.16 -16.61
N LYS A 4 -5.05 -7.28 -17.12
CA LYS A 4 -3.60 -7.43 -17.32
C LYS A 4 -3.15 -6.42 -18.39
N PRO A 5 -2.04 -5.69 -18.21
CA PRO A 5 -1.54 -4.79 -19.25
C PRO A 5 -1.16 -5.56 -20.51
N GLU A 6 -1.51 -5.01 -21.67
CA GLU A 6 -1.05 -5.49 -22.97
C GLU A 6 0.30 -4.85 -23.28
N ILE A 7 1.35 -5.66 -23.46
CA ILE A 7 2.70 -5.19 -23.77
C ILE A 7 3.07 -5.62 -25.18
N THR A 8 3.46 -4.66 -26.01
CA THR A 8 3.95 -4.89 -27.37
C THR A 8 5.39 -4.41 -27.50
N VAL A 9 6.27 -5.27 -28.01
CA VAL A 9 7.67 -4.93 -28.29
C VAL A 9 7.82 -4.71 -29.80
N GLY A 10 8.34 -3.55 -30.22
CA GLY A 10 8.53 -3.27 -31.64
C GLY A 10 9.65 -4.15 -32.22
N THR A 11 9.38 -4.97 -33.23
CA THR A 11 10.36 -5.92 -33.78
C THR A 11 11.65 -5.25 -34.26
N ASP A 12 11.53 -4.11 -34.94
CA ASP A 12 12.63 -3.34 -35.54
C ASP A 12 12.81 -1.93 -34.91
N SER A 13 12.36 -1.75 -33.67
CA SER A 13 12.40 -0.46 -32.98
C SER A 13 12.81 -0.61 -31.52
N PRO A 14 13.59 0.33 -30.94
CA PRO A 14 13.91 0.34 -29.52
C PRO A 14 12.69 0.67 -28.62
N ALA A 15 11.49 0.73 -29.19
CA ALA A 15 10.24 1.06 -28.50
C ALA A 15 9.59 -0.16 -27.81
N ILE A 16 9.05 0.09 -26.60
CA ILE A 16 8.12 -0.81 -25.91
C ILE A 16 6.83 -0.04 -25.69
N SER A 17 5.69 -0.63 -26.06
CA SER A 17 4.36 -0.07 -25.79
C SER A 17 3.65 -0.90 -24.74
N LEU A 18 2.97 -0.23 -23.81
CA LEU A 18 2.11 -0.82 -22.80
C LEU A 18 0.75 -0.13 -22.84
N GLN A 19 -0.32 -0.91 -22.73
CA GLN A 19 -1.68 -0.39 -22.63
C GLN A 19 -2.43 -1.02 -21.46
N ARG A 20 -3.17 -0.19 -20.70
CA ARG A 20 -4.10 -0.64 -19.65
C ARG A 20 -5.25 0.34 -19.45
N THR A 21 -6.43 -0.17 -19.12
CA THR A 21 -7.62 0.64 -18.81
C THR A 21 -7.80 0.77 -17.29
N PHE A 22 -8.13 1.97 -16.82
CA PHE A 22 -8.40 2.30 -15.42
C PHE A 22 -9.80 2.89 -15.24
N ASP A 23 -10.48 2.51 -14.17
CA ASP A 23 -11.82 3.00 -13.82
C ASP A 23 -11.77 4.37 -13.12
N ALA A 24 -11.23 5.36 -13.83
CA ALA A 24 -11.11 6.75 -13.39
C ALA A 24 -11.03 7.69 -14.61
N PRO A 25 -11.44 8.96 -14.49
CA PRO A 25 -11.33 9.94 -15.58
C PRO A 25 -9.85 10.30 -15.87
N PRO A 26 -9.52 10.76 -17.09
CA PRO A 26 -8.12 11.04 -17.46
C PRO A 26 -7.43 12.04 -16.54
N SER A 27 -8.16 13.02 -16.00
CA SER A 27 -7.62 13.99 -15.03
C SER A 27 -7.08 13.32 -13.77
N ARG A 28 -7.81 12.35 -13.22
CA ARG A 28 -7.38 11.55 -12.05
C ARG A 28 -6.13 10.75 -12.33
N VAL A 29 -6.11 10.05 -13.47
CA VAL A 29 -4.94 9.24 -13.85
C VAL A 29 -3.75 10.14 -14.11
N PHE A 30 -3.92 11.25 -14.82
CA PHE A 30 -2.87 12.23 -15.07
C PHE A 30 -2.30 12.82 -13.76
N GLU A 31 -3.15 13.18 -12.81
CA GLU A 31 -2.73 13.69 -11.50
C GLU A 31 -1.90 12.67 -10.72
N ALA A 32 -2.25 11.37 -10.81
CA ALA A 32 -1.48 10.31 -10.16
C ALA A 32 -0.02 10.23 -10.68
N PHE A 33 0.25 10.60 -11.93
CA PHE A 33 1.61 10.63 -12.51
C PHE A 33 2.35 11.95 -12.27
N THR A 34 1.64 13.03 -11.93
CA THR A 34 2.18 14.40 -12.00
C THR A 34 2.18 15.16 -10.67
N ARG A 35 1.53 14.62 -9.63
CA ARG A 35 1.68 15.10 -8.25
C ARG A 35 2.56 14.16 -7.44
N ALA A 36 3.46 14.72 -6.63
CA ALA A 36 4.36 13.94 -5.78
C ALA A 36 3.56 13.01 -4.86
N GLU A 37 2.52 13.52 -4.19
CA GLU A 37 1.62 12.71 -3.35
C GLU A 37 0.94 11.56 -4.10
N GLY A 38 0.64 11.75 -5.39
CA GLY A 38 0.07 10.70 -6.24
C GLY A 38 1.10 9.61 -6.50
N VAL A 39 2.27 10.00 -7.01
CA VAL A 39 3.39 9.09 -7.29
C VAL A 39 3.81 8.31 -6.04
N GLU A 40 3.90 8.97 -4.89
CA GLU A 40 4.27 8.33 -3.62
C GLU A 40 3.30 7.22 -3.19
N ARG A 41 2.02 7.36 -3.51
CA ARG A 41 0.98 6.40 -3.14
C ARG A 41 1.00 5.15 -4.01
N TRP A 42 1.09 5.29 -5.33
CA TRP A 42 0.99 4.14 -6.24
C TRP A 42 2.35 3.58 -6.68
N PHE A 43 3.39 4.41 -6.79
CA PHE A 43 4.71 4.01 -7.27
C PHE A 43 5.54 3.36 -6.15
N ARG A 44 5.12 2.16 -5.74
CA ARG A 44 5.72 1.42 -4.62
C ARG A 44 6.12 0.02 -5.06
N PRO A 45 7.18 -0.19 -5.87
CA PRO A 45 7.57 -1.53 -6.32
C PRO A 45 7.76 -2.50 -5.14
N SER A 46 7.37 -3.77 -5.28
CA SER A 46 7.50 -4.73 -4.17
C SER A 46 8.94 -4.89 -3.72
N GLY A 47 9.15 -4.88 -2.41
CA GLY A 47 10.49 -5.00 -1.80
C GLY A 47 11.31 -3.71 -1.82
N LEU A 48 10.81 -2.62 -2.43
CA LEU A 48 11.48 -1.32 -2.45
C LEU A 48 10.69 -0.29 -1.64
N ARG A 49 11.38 0.49 -0.80
CA ARG A 49 10.80 1.62 -0.07
C ARG A 49 11.11 2.92 -0.80
N LEU A 50 10.09 3.70 -1.12
CA LEU A 50 10.26 5.06 -1.63
C LEU A 50 10.87 5.96 -0.52
N LEU A 51 12.01 6.58 -0.81
CA LEU A 51 12.70 7.49 0.09
C LEU A 51 12.42 8.95 -0.24
N GLU A 52 12.31 9.25 -1.53
CA GLU A 52 12.28 10.60 -2.07
C GLU A 52 11.49 10.60 -3.37
N CYS A 53 10.62 11.60 -3.52
CA CYS A 53 9.90 11.91 -4.75
C CYS A 53 9.92 13.42 -4.96
N GLU A 54 10.70 13.87 -5.93
CA GLU A 54 10.76 15.28 -6.35
C GLU A 54 10.10 15.41 -7.71
N ILE A 55 9.15 16.34 -7.83
CA ILE A 55 8.45 16.64 -9.08
C ILE A 55 8.41 18.15 -9.30
N ASP A 56 9.15 18.64 -10.29
CA ASP A 56 9.05 19.99 -10.83
C ASP A 56 8.23 19.94 -12.13
N LEU A 57 6.89 19.88 -12.01
CA LEU A 57 5.97 19.68 -13.13
C LEU A 57 5.85 20.92 -14.01
N ARG A 58 6.84 21.12 -14.88
CA ARG A 58 6.84 22.10 -15.97
C ARG A 58 7.72 21.57 -17.10
N VAL A 59 7.51 22.04 -18.33
CA VAL A 59 8.41 21.68 -19.43
C VAL A 59 9.84 22.14 -19.11
N GLY A 60 10.81 21.22 -19.21
CA GLY A 60 12.20 21.39 -18.78
C GLY A 60 12.42 21.31 -17.26
N GLY A 61 11.38 21.02 -16.47
CA GLY A 61 11.49 20.68 -15.05
C GLY A 61 11.90 19.23 -14.86
N SER A 62 12.59 18.95 -13.76
CA SER A 62 13.09 17.61 -13.45
C SER A 62 12.12 16.83 -12.56
N TRP A 63 12.15 15.52 -12.70
CA TRP A 63 11.56 14.58 -11.74
C TRP A 63 12.62 13.60 -11.24
N ARG A 64 12.51 13.19 -9.98
CA ARG A 64 13.45 12.23 -9.37
C ARG A 64 12.74 11.38 -8.33
N VAL A 65 13.10 10.11 -8.31
CA VAL A 65 12.63 9.11 -7.36
C VAL A 65 13.83 8.32 -6.82
N ALA A 66 13.92 8.19 -5.50
CA ALA A 66 14.88 7.31 -4.85
C ALA A 66 14.17 6.15 -4.13
N LEU A 67 14.61 4.93 -4.40
CA LEU A 67 14.07 3.69 -3.86
C LEU A 67 15.15 2.98 -3.06
N ARG A 68 14.85 2.58 -1.82
CA ARG A 68 15.73 1.74 -1.01
C ARG A 68 15.32 0.28 -1.15
N GLY A 69 16.28 -0.55 -1.54
CA GLY A 69 16.13 -1.99 -1.53
C GLY A 69 16.32 -2.61 -0.14
N PRO A 70 16.02 -3.91 -0.02
CA PRO A 70 16.04 -4.61 1.27
C PRO A 70 17.45 -4.75 1.86
N GLN A 71 18.51 -4.60 1.05
CA GLN A 71 19.90 -4.65 1.49
C GLN A 71 20.48 -3.24 1.76
N GLY A 72 19.63 -2.20 1.72
CA GLY A 72 20.02 -0.81 1.95
C GLY A 72 20.57 -0.09 0.72
N GLU A 73 20.72 -0.79 -0.40
CA GLU A 73 21.04 -0.22 -1.71
C GLU A 73 19.99 0.82 -2.10
N THR A 74 20.42 1.90 -2.76
CA THR A 74 19.52 2.98 -3.17
C THR A 74 19.53 3.11 -4.68
N HIS A 75 18.39 2.80 -5.29
CA HIS A 75 18.15 2.96 -6.71
C HIS A 75 17.55 4.33 -7.01
N ARG A 76 18.14 5.06 -7.96
CA ARG A 76 17.64 6.37 -8.36
C ARG A 76 17.21 6.38 -9.81
N LEU A 77 16.02 6.92 -10.01
CA LEU A 77 15.42 7.16 -11.31
C LEU A 77 15.12 8.65 -11.43
N GLY A 78 15.18 9.18 -12.63
CA GLY A 78 14.76 10.55 -12.87
C GLY A 78 14.81 10.95 -14.32
N GLY A 79 14.48 12.20 -14.56
CA GLY A 79 14.50 12.76 -15.90
C GLY A 79 13.92 14.16 -15.95
N GLU A 80 13.58 14.59 -17.16
CA GLU A 80 13.05 15.91 -17.45
C GLU A 80 11.73 15.78 -18.21
N TYR A 81 10.76 16.62 -17.86
CA TYR A 81 9.50 16.71 -18.60
C TYR A 81 9.74 17.45 -19.92
N ARG A 82 9.43 16.78 -21.05
CA ARG A 82 9.57 17.34 -22.40
C ARG A 82 8.28 17.95 -22.92
N GLU A 83 7.14 17.38 -22.55
CA GLU A 83 5.82 17.82 -22.99
C GLU A 83 4.80 17.55 -21.88
N ILE A 84 3.92 18.51 -21.62
CA ILE A 84 2.86 18.40 -20.61
C ILE A 84 1.59 19.01 -21.22
N ASP A 85 0.60 18.17 -21.56
CA ASP A 85 -0.73 18.58 -22.04
C ASP A 85 -1.80 17.91 -21.16
N PRO A 86 -2.14 18.49 -19.99
CA PRO A 86 -3.11 17.91 -19.08
C PRO A 86 -4.53 17.89 -19.67
N PRO A 87 -5.32 16.82 -19.44
CA PRO A 87 -4.95 15.56 -18.82
C PRO A 87 -4.51 14.50 -19.85
N ARG A 88 -4.26 14.87 -21.11
CA ARG A 88 -4.22 13.94 -22.25
C ARG A 88 -2.86 13.32 -22.49
N ARG A 89 -1.77 14.03 -22.17
CA ARG A 89 -0.42 13.60 -22.60
C ARG A 89 0.69 14.11 -21.69
N LEU A 90 1.65 13.23 -21.40
CA LEU A 90 2.88 13.54 -20.69
C LEU A 90 4.07 12.90 -21.43
N VAL A 91 5.11 13.67 -21.72
CA VAL A 91 6.37 13.15 -22.27
C VAL A 91 7.49 13.49 -21.32
N GLN A 92 8.28 12.50 -20.94
CA GLN A 92 9.40 12.66 -20.01
C GLN A 92 10.59 11.80 -20.42
N THR A 93 11.81 12.22 -20.07
CA THR A 93 12.95 11.30 -20.14
C THR A 93 12.95 10.38 -18.95
N LEU A 94 13.52 9.19 -19.12
CA LEU A 94 13.80 8.22 -18.08
C LEU A 94 15.29 7.94 -18.06
N ARG A 95 15.93 8.11 -16.90
CA ARG A 95 17.31 7.75 -16.61
C ARG A 95 17.36 6.98 -15.31
N SER A 96 18.25 5.99 -15.27
CA SER A 96 18.58 5.23 -14.07
C SER A 96 20.04 5.43 -13.73
N ASP A 97 20.33 5.78 -12.48
CA ASP A 97 21.71 5.94 -12.01
C ASP A 97 22.45 4.59 -12.04
N ASP A 98 21.75 3.48 -11.77
CA ASP A 98 22.33 2.13 -11.73
C ASP A 98 22.32 1.42 -13.09
N ALA A 99 21.51 1.92 -14.02
CA ALA A 99 21.39 1.36 -15.36
C ALA A 99 21.30 2.48 -16.43
N PRO A 100 22.37 3.27 -16.65
CA PRO A 100 22.34 4.36 -17.64
C PRO A 100 21.98 3.89 -19.06
N GLN A 101 22.27 2.63 -19.38
CA GLN A 101 21.99 2.00 -20.67
C GLN A 101 20.50 1.80 -20.98
N ILE A 102 19.61 1.93 -20.00
CA ILE A 102 18.15 1.88 -20.23
C ILE A 102 17.54 3.28 -20.38
N GLU A 103 18.36 4.30 -20.61
CA GLU A 103 17.88 5.65 -20.91
C GLU A 103 16.85 5.64 -22.05
N ALA A 104 15.75 6.33 -21.83
CA ALA A 104 14.60 6.34 -22.73
C ALA A 104 13.83 7.66 -22.69
N VAL A 105 12.95 7.83 -23.66
CA VAL A 105 11.88 8.81 -23.62
C VAL A 105 10.58 8.06 -23.44
N GLU A 106 9.85 8.37 -22.37
CA GLU A 106 8.52 7.82 -22.12
C GLU A 106 7.45 8.83 -22.56
N THR A 107 6.47 8.32 -23.30
CA THR A 107 5.28 9.04 -23.72
C THR A 107 4.06 8.36 -23.11
N LEU A 108 3.34 9.05 -22.25
CA LEU A 108 2.06 8.63 -21.69
C LEU A 108 0.93 9.36 -22.41
N VAL A 109 -0.06 8.61 -22.88
CA VAL A 109 -1.30 9.12 -23.45
C VAL A 109 -2.48 8.61 -22.64
N PHE A 110 -3.33 9.51 -22.18
CA PHE A 110 -4.51 9.23 -21.37
C PHE A 110 -5.75 9.47 -22.22
N THR A 111 -6.33 8.39 -22.74
CA THR A 111 -7.48 8.46 -23.64
C THR A 111 -8.75 8.12 -22.88
N GLU A 112 -9.74 9.00 -22.91
CA GLU A 112 -11.06 8.71 -22.35
C GLU A 112 -11.80 7.68 -23.20
N VAL A 113 -12.32 6.63 -22.56
CA VAL A 113 -13.15 5.59 -23.19
C VAL A 113 -14.25 5.23 -22.19
N ASP A 114 -15.49 5.59 -22.50
CA ASP A 114 -16.67 5.27 -21.68
C ASP A 114 -16.55 5.70 -20.19
N GLY A 115 -16.04 6.91 -19.95
CA GLY A 115 -15.81 7.45 -18.59
C GLY A 115 -14.59 6.87 -17.86
N LYS A 116 -13.89 5.92 -18.50
CA LYS A 116 -12.64 5.31 -18.03
C LYS A 116 -11.45 5.89 -18.78
N THR A 117 -10.25 5.59 -18.30
CA THR A 117 -9.01 6.02 -18.97
C THR A 117 -8.26 4.83 -19.52
N ARG A 118 -8.05 4.79 -20.82
CA ARG A 118 -7.04 3.93 -21.45
C ARG A 118 -5.70 4.67 -21.40
N LEU A 119 -4.78 4.17 -20.59
CA LEU A 119 -3.39 4.59 -20.55
C LEU A 119 -2.61 3.84 -21.62
N THR A 120 -1.92 4.58 -22.49
CA THR A 120 -0.90 4.04 -23.39
C THR A 120 0.45 4.64 -23.00
N SER A 121 1.38 3.80 -22.56
CA SER A 121 2.79 4.18 -22.33
C SER A 121 3.63 3.66 -23.48
N ALA A 122 4.39 4.55 -24.14
CA ALA A 122 5.38 4.21 -25.14
C ALA A 122 6.77 4.64 -24.64
N VAL A 123 7.67 3.67 -24.48
CA VAL A 123 9.03 3.88 -23.98
C VAL A 123 10.02 3.65 -25.12
N ASP A 124 10.55 4.74 -25.66
CA ASP A 124 11.54 4.77 -26.73
C ASP A 124 12.96 4.79 -26.15
N HIS A 125 13.65 3.64 -26.17
CA HIS A 125 15.02 3.54 -25.66
C HIS A 125 16.03 4.15 -26.63
N MET A 126 17.18 4.59 -26.11
CA MET A 126 18.25 5.14 -26.95
C MET A 126 18.90 4.08 -27.86
N SER A 127 18.73 2.78 -27.57
CA SER A 127 19.25 1.68 -28.39
C SER A 127 18.42 0.40 -28.23
N MET A 128 18.53 -0.51 -29.21
CA MET A 128 17.96 -1.86 -29.14
C MET A 128 18.50 -2.65 -27.94
N GLU A 129 19.79 -2.49 -27.64
CA GLU A 129 20.44 -3.13 -26.49
C GLU A 129 19.86 -2.62 -25.16
N GLY A 130 19.58 -1.32 -25.06
CA GLY A 130 18.90 -0.73 -23.90
C GLY A 130 17.49 -1.28 -23.71
N ARG A 131 16.72 -1.37 -24.80
CA ARG A 131 15.39 -2.00 -24.82
C ARG A 131 15.45 -3.45 -24.35
N ASP A 132 16.35 -4.25 -24.90
CA ASP A 132 16.45 -5.68 -24.59
C ASP A 132 16.88 -5.92 -23.14
N ARG A 133 17.78 -5.08 -22.60
CA ARG A 133 18.10 -5.11 -21.16
C ARG A 133 16.93 -4.70 -20.28
N HIS A 134 16.15 -3.71 -20.70
CA HIS A 134 14.97 -3.32 -19.94
C HIS A 134 13.95 -4.47 -19.88
N ILE A 135 13.72 -5.18 -21.00
CA ILE A 135 12.89 -6.40 -21.04
C ILE A 135 13.46 -7.48 -20.11
N ALA A 136 14.76 -7.77 -20.23
CA ALA A 136 15.45 -8.78 -19.42
C ALA A 136 15.44 -8.48 -17.91
N SER A 137 15.23 -7.22 -17.51
CA SER A 137 15.08 -6.81 -16.10
C SER A 137 13.76 -7.25 -15.44
N GLY A 138 12.90 -7.97 -16.18
CA GLY A 138 11.59 -8.39 -15.71
C GLY A 138 10.52 -7.30 -15.81
N LEU A 139 10.64 -6.42 -16.81
CA LEU A 139 9.75 -5.28 -17.04
C LEU A 139 8.26 -5.66 -16.99
N GLU A 140 7.84 -6.73 -17.66
CA GLU A 140 6.43 -7.15 -17.72
C GLU A 140 5.84 -7.36 -16.30
N LYS A 141 6.55 -8.11 -15.45
CA LYS A 141 6.09 -8.42 -14.10
C LYS A 141 6.06 -7.17 -13.21
N ARG A 142 7.08 -6.31 -13.34
CA ARG A 142 7.19 -5.07 -12.57
C ARG A 142 6.14 -4.05 -12.98
N ALA A 143 5.90 -3.90 -14.28
CA ALA A 143 4.89 -3.01 -14.84
C ALA A 143 3.47 -3.46 -14.45
N ALA A 144 3.15 -4.75 -14.58
CA ALA A 144 1.86 -5.28 -14.16
C ALA A 144 1.56 -4.96 -12.69
N GLN A 145 2.54 -5.23 -11.82
CA GLN A 145 2.42 -4.95 -10.39
C GLN A 145 2.23 -3.46 -10.08
N LEU A 146 3.02 -2.58 -10.71
CA LEU A 146 2.91 -1.13 -10.47
C LEU A 146 1.56 -0.58 -10.93
N LEU A 147 1.05 -1.10 -12.04
CA LEU A 147 -0.26 -0.69 -12.56
C LEU A 147 -1.43 -1.27 -11.75
N ASP A 148 -1.26 -2.42 -11.10
CA ASP A 148 -2.25 -2.91 -10.12
C ASP A 148 -2.36 -1.95 -8.93
N ARG A 149 -1.24 -1.43 -8.43
CA ARG A 149 -1.24 -0.42 -7.35
C ARG A 149 -1.82 0.91 -7.78
N LEU A 150 -1.61 1.31 -9.04
CA LEU A 150 -2.26 2.49 -9.61
C LEU A 150 -3.77 2.32 -9.65
N ASP A 151 -4.26 1.15 -10.05
CA ASP A 151 -5.69 0.82 -10.05
C ASP A 151 -6.29 0.90 -8.63
N GLU A 152 -5.61 0.31 -7.63
CA GLU A 152 -6.00 0.42 -6.21
C GLU A 152 -6.04 1.88 -5.73
N HIS A 153 -5.00 2.67 -6.05
CA HIS A 153 -4.93 4.09 -5.68
C HIS A 153 -6.09 4.91 -6.27
N LEU A 154 -6.45 4.65 -7.53
CA LEU A 154 -7.52 5.35 -8.23
C LEU A 154 -8.91 5.00 -7.68
N GLN A 155 -9.12 3.76 -7.23
CA GLN A 155 -10.39 3.30 -6.64
C GLN A 155 -10.64 3.89 -5.25
N PHE A 156 -9.60 4.07 -4.43
CA PHE A 156 -9.74 4.68 -3.09
C PHE A 156 -10.18 6.16 -3.12
N GLY A 157 -9.89 6.89 -4.20
CA GLY A 157 -10.38 8.26 -4.38
C GLY A 157 -11.83 8.35 -4.88
N SER A 158 -12.36 7.29 -5.49
CA SER A 158 -13.67 7.31 -6.16
C SER A 158 -14.85 7.43 -5.18
N ALA A 159 -14.73 6.84 -3.98
CA ALA A 159 -15.77 6.89 -2.95
C ALA A 159 -16.04 8.30 -2.37
N ALA A 160 -15.15 9.27 -2.62
CA ALA A 160 -15.30 10.67 -2.18
C ALA A 160 -15.71 11.63 -3.31
N ALA A 161 -15.87 11.17 -4.55
CA ALA A 161 -16.01 12.01 -5.74
C ALA A 161 -17.36 11.89 -6.47
N GLU A 162 -18.41 11.37 -5.81
CA GLU A 162 -19.80 11.50 -6.32
C GLU A 162 -20.43 12.88 -6.02
N THR A 163 -19.68 13.81 -5.41
CA THR A 163 -20.10 15.21 -5.25
C THR A 163 -19.06 16.09 -5.95
N GLU A 164 -19.54 16.98 -6.82
CA GLU A 164 -18.80 18.10 -7.43
C GLU A 164 -18.17 17.83 -8.82
N SER A 165 -18.95 18.19 -9.85
CA SER A 165 -18.55 18.35 -11.24
C SER A 165 -18.18 19.81 -11.54
N ASP A 166 -17.01 20.10 -12.09
CA ASP A 166 -16.79 21.29 -12.93
C ASP A 166 -15.60 21.13 -13.91
N PRO A 167 -15.57 21.88 -15.05
CA PRO A 167 -14.86 21.55 -16.29
C PRO A 167 -13.45 22.21 -16.41
N PRO A 168 -12.72 22.01 -17.54
CA PRO A 168 -11.27 21.83 -17.52
C PRO A 168 -10.41 23.08 -17.75
N PHE A 169 -9.15 22.94 -17.33
CA PHE A 169 -8.01 23.83 -17.50
C PHE A 169 -7.74 24.29 -18.94
N ALA A 170 -7.26 25.54 -19.06
CA ALA A 170 -6.42 26.01 -20.15
C ALA A 170 -5.17 26.70 -19.57
N ALA A 171 -4.00 26.46 -20.15
CA ALA A 171 -2.70 27.06 -19.82
C ALA A 171 -2.08 27.68 -21.09
N PRO A 172 -0.89 28.32 -21.04
CA PRO A 172 -0.46 29.47 -20.23
C PRO A 172 0.18 30.59 -21.10
N ALA A 173 0.50 31.77 -20.54
CA ALA A 173 1.54 32.65 -21.11
C ALA A 173 2.11 33.66 -20.09
N ASP A 174 3.43 33.81 -20.12
CA ASP A 174 4.30 34.61 -19.24
C ASP A 174 4.11 36.15 -19.31
N ARG A 175 4.30 36.84 -18.16
CA ARG A 175 4.99 38.15 -18.02
C ARG A 175 5.11 38.58 -16.53
N LYS A 176 6.33 38.98 -16.10
CA LYS A 176 6.64 39.70 -14.84
C LYS A 176 6.67 41.23 -15.08
N PRO A 177 6.83 42.13 -14.08
CA PRO A 177 6.32 42.19 -12.69
C PRO A 177 5.68 43.57 -12.34
N ALA A 178 4.80 43.68 -11.34
CA ALA A 178 4.54 44.94 -10.61
C ALA A 178 3.77 44.74 -9.29
N ARG A 179 4.11 45.55 -8.29
CA ARG A 179 3.50 45.62 -6.95
C ARG A 179 2.22 46.51 -6.94
N ILE A 180 1.45 46.34 -5.86
CA ILE A 180 0.44 47.24 -5.25
C ILE A 180 -1.05 46.95 -5.59
N GLY A 181 -1.66 46.07 -4.78
CA GLY A 181 -2.99 46.26 -4.13
C GLY A 181 -4.27 46.10 -4.96
N PRO A 182 -5.45 46.08 -4.29
CA PRO A 182 -6.05 44.86 -3.75
C PRO A 182 -7.43 44.59 -4.37
N ILE A 183 -7.76 43.34 -4.70
CA ILE A 183 -9.15 42.95 -4.99
C ILE A 183 -9.46 41.68 -4.22
N ALA A 184 -10.25 41.90 -3.17
CA ALA A 184 -10.98 40.92 -2.41
C ALA A 184 -12.27 40.51 -3.14
N ALA A 185 -12.82 39.37 -2.71
CA ALA A 185 -14.07 38.74 -3.12
C ALA A 185 -13.99 37.94 -4.44
N ALA A 186 -14.25 36.64 -4.48
CA ALA A 186 -14.95 35.78 -3.54
C ALA A 186 -14.54 34.31 -3.77
N LEU A 187 -14.26 33.60 -2.69
CA LEU A 187 -14.79 32.26 -2.36
C LEU A 187 -14.05 31.73 -1.13
N ALA A 188 -14.33 32.39 0.00
CA ALA A 188 -14.14 31.84 1.33
C ALA A 188 -15.13 32.56 2.24
N ALA A 189 -16.25 31.90 2.52
CA ALA A 189 -16.89 31.88 3.83
C ALA A 189 -18.30 31.30 3.70
N LEU A 190 -18.49 30.09 4.24
CA LEU A 190 -19.68 29.87 5.07
C LEU A 190 -19.44 28.81 6.16
N VAL A 191 -18.65 29.18 7.16
CA VAL A 191 -18.80 28.78 8.58
C VAL A 191 -18.35 30.03 9.36
N ALA A 192 -19.21 30.94 9.83
CA ALA A 192 -19.89 30.96 11.14
C ALA A 192 -20.20 32.46 11.43
N LEU A 193 -21.17 32.97 12.21
CA LEU A 193 -22.26 32.46 13.06
C LEU A 193 -23.07 33.70 13.58
N VAL A 194 -24.37 33.50 13.88
CA VAL A 194 -25.24 34.17 14.88
C VAL A 194 -25.73 35.63 14.68
N GLY A 195 -27.05 35.84 14.80
CA GLY A 195 -27.63 37.15 15.16
C GLY A 195 -29.10 37.33 14.81
N ALA A 196 -30.00 37.07 15.76
CA ALA A 196 -31.46 37.17 15.63
C ALA A 196 -32.00 38.61 15.45
N GLY A 197 -33.23 38.74 14.92
CA GLY A 197 -34.11 39.87 15.30
C GLY A 197 -35.01 40.47 14.22
N ALA A 198 -36.10 39.77 13.89
CA ALA A 198 -37.45 40.29 13.65
C ALA A 198 -37.71 41.40 12.62
N TYR A 199 -38.69 41.19 11.73
CA TYR A 199 -40.08 41.62 11.98
C TYR A 199 -40.93 41.55 10.68
N TRP A 200 -41.93 40.65 10.70
CA TRP A 200 -43.29 40.75 10.09
C TRP A 200 -43.39 41.06 8.57
N THR A 201 -44.03 40.28 7.69
CA THR A 201 -45.36 39.63 7.65
C THR A 201 -45.37 38.66 6.44
N SER A 202 -46.10 37.55 6.33
CA SER A 202 -47.53 37.34 6.60
C SER A 202 -47.93 35.84 6.56
N HIS A 203 -48.60 35.40 7.64
CA HIS A 203 -49.80 34.55 7.71
C HIS A 203 -49.71 33.01 7.57
N ARG A 204 -49.79 32.32 8.72
CA ARG A 204 -50.94 31.47 9.12
C ARG A 204 -50.84 31.01 10.59
N GLU A 205 -51.94 31.16 11.33
CA GLU A 205 -52.16 30.51 12.64
C GLU A 205 -52.41 28.99 12.45
N PRO A 206 -52.21 28.17 13.50
CA PRO A 206 -53.32 27.87 14.39
C PRO A 206 -52.98 27.75 15.90
N SER A 207 -53.96 28.19 16.70
CA SER A 207 -54.45 27.72 18.00
C SER A 207 -53.60 26.78 18.87
N GLY A 208 -53.57 27.13 20.16
CA GLY A 208 -52.88 26.41 21.23
C GLY A 208 -53.26 24.94 21.39
N GLY A 209 -52.23 24.15 21.68
CA GLY A 209 -52.33 22.76 22.11
C GLY A 209 -51.58 22.59 23.42
N ALA A 210 -52.26 21.98 24.38
CA ALA A 210 -51.81 21.72 25.74
C ALA A 210 -50.48 20.95 25.83
N ALA A 211 -49.81 21.07 26.97
CA ALA A 211 -48.73 20.18 27.37
C ALA A 211 -49.21 18.72 27.27
N ALA A 212 -48.61 17.96 26.35
CA ALA A 212 -48.76 16.51 26.31
C ALA A 212 -48.00 15.90 27.51
N PRO A 213 -48.55 14.87 28.17
CA PRO A 213 -47.81 14.17 29.21
C PRO A 213 -46.59 13.50 28.59
N ALA A 214 -45.43 13.60 29.24
CA ALA A 214 -44.29 12.77 28.92
C ALA A 214 -44.71 11.31 29.06
N SER A 215 -44.83 10.57 27.94
CA SER A 215 -44.83 9.13 28.02
C SER A 215 -43.45 8.74 28.56
N ALA A 216 -43.42 8.02 29.68
CA ALA A 216 -42.18 7.50 30.21
C ALA A 216 -41.55 6.61 29.12
N ALA A 217 -40.42 7.04 28.56
CA ALA A 217 -39.65 6.23 27.64
C ALA A 217 -39.30 4.92 28.36
N ARG A 218 -39.58 3.79 27.72
CA ARG A 218 -39.28 2.49 28.31
C ARG A 218 -37.77 2.34 28.27
N LYS A 219 -37.17 2.05 29.43
CA LYS A 219 -35.73 1.84 29.52
C LYS A 219 -35.43 0.35 29.48
N VAL A 220 -34.48 -0.05 28.64
CA VAL A 220 -33.96 -1.42 28.56
C VAL A 220 -32.52 -1.41 29.06
N SER A 221 -32.24 -2.20 30.09
CA SER A 221 -30.88 -2.37 30.60
C SER A 221 -30.10 -3.37 29.75
N ALA A 222 -28.85 -3.05 29.45
CA ALA A 222 -27.88 -3.95 28.84
C ALA A 222 -26.54 -3.83 29.59
N SER A 223 -25.75 -4.90 29.62
CA SER A 223 -24.42 -4.89 30.21
C SER A 223 -23.44 -5.56 29.25
N GLY A 224 -22.25 -4.99 29.12
CA GLY A 224 -21.30 -5.35 28.10
C GLY A 224 -19.91 -4.79 28.32
N SER A 225 -19.03 -4.99 27.33
CA SER A 225 -17.64 -4.52 27.37
C SER A 225 -17.33 -3.58 26.22
N LEU A 226 -16.50 -2.57 26.49
CA LEU A 226 -15.98 -1.69 25.44
C LEU A 226 -14.95 -2.42 24.57
N VAL A 227 -15.10 -2.30 23.26
CA VAL A 227 -14.18 -2.81 22.24
C VAL A 227 -13.76 -1.66 21.32
N ALA A 228 -12.52 -1.68 20.84
CA ALA A 228 -12.05 -0.71 19.86
C ALA A 228 -12.46 -1.14 18.46
N VAL A 229 -13.09 -0.22 17.72
CA VAL A 229 -13.53 -0.47 16.35
C VAL A 229 -12.33 -0.55 15.43
N GLY A 230 -12.25 -1.62 14.64
CA GLY A 230 -11.15 -1.83 13.69
C GLY A 230 -9.81 -2.19 14.36
N ALA A 231 -9.83 -2.63 15.62
CA ALA A 231 -8.63 -3.07 16.31
C ALA A 231 -8.01 -4.31 15.64
N VAL A 232 -6.70 -4.27 15.38
CA VAL A 232 -5.94 -5.35 14.76
C VAL A 232 -4.87 -5.84 15.75
N PRO A 233 -4.86 -7.14 16.09
CA PRO A 233 -3.81 -7.71 16.92
C PRO A 233 -2.51 -7.87 16.12
N LEU A 234 -1.41 -7.36 16.66
CA LEU A 234 -0.06 -7.61 16.16
C LEU A 234 0.50 -8.83 16.88
N ARG A 235 0.81 -9.87 16.11
CA ARG A 235 1.24 -11.16 16.62
C ARG A 235 2.71 -11.42 16.33
N ALA A 236 3.34 -12.24 17.17
CA ALA A 236 4.70 -12.71 16.97
C ALA A 236 4.81 -13.52 15.67
N GLY A 237 5.73 -13.14 14.78
CA GLY A 237 5.97 -13.84 13.51
C GLY A 237 6.81 -15.12 13.64
N LEU A 238 7.50 -15.29 14.77
CA LEU A 238 8.28 -16.48 15.12
C LEU A 238 8.44 -16.57 16.64
N ALA A 239 8.89 -17.74 17.13
CA ALA A 239 9.19 -17.93 18.54
C ALA A 239 10.59 -17.42 18.90
N GLY A 240 10.73 -16.78 20.06
CA GLY A 240 12.03 -16.28 20.55
C GLY A 240 11.90 -15.41 21.78
N ALA A 241 13.01 -14.81 22.20
CA ALA A 241 13.03 -13.83 23.30
C ALA A 241 12.91 -12.42 22.73
N ILE A 242 12.04 -11.60 23.32
CA ILE A 242 11.90 -10.18 22.93
C ILE A 242 13.15 -9.42 23.39
N GLU A 243 13.86 -8.78 22.47
CA GLU A 243 15.05 -7.96 22.75
C GLU A 243 14.68 -6.49 22.98
N LEU A 244 13.78 -5.96 22.16
CA LEU A 244 13.37 -4.55 22.18
C LEU A 244 11.86 -4.40 22.05
N VAL A 245 11.32 -3.36 22.68
CA VAL A 245 9.91 -2.95 22.60
C VAL A 245 9.88 -1.43 22.43
N ASP A 246 9.45 -0.96 21.26
CA ASP A 246 9.45 0.45 20.88
C ASP A 246 8.05 1.09 20.95
N CYS A 247 6.98 0.28 20.91
CA CYS A 247 5.61 0.77 20.97
C CYS A 247 5.09 0.82 22.42
N GLU A 248 4.51 1.97 22.79
CA GLU A 248 3.90 2.21 24.09
C GLU A 248 2.37 2.39 23.97
N VAL A 249 1.63 1.95 25.00
CA VAL A 249 0.17 2.10 25.05
C VAL A 249 -0.21 3.58 25.03
N GLY A 250 -1.13 3.94 24.12
CA GLY A 250 -1.54 5.32 23.85
C GLY A 250 -0.63 6.06 22.85
N GLY A 251 0.50 5.47 22.46
CA GLY A 251 1.36 6.02 21.41
C GLY A 251 0.76 5.83 20.02
N GLU A 252 0.98 6.80 19.14
CA GLU A 252 0.63 6.71 17.72
C GLU A 252 1.70 5.92 16.96
N VAL A 253 1.26 5.06 16.05
CA VAL A 253 2.09 4.21 15.21
C VAL A 253 1.61 4.29 13.77
N ALA A 254 2.57 4.37 12.84
CA ALA A 254 2.28 4.29 11.41
C ALA A 254 2.45 2.87 10.87
N VAL A 255 1.84 2.55 9.73
CA VAL A 255 2.04 1.29 9.01
C VAL A 255 3.53 1.04 8.78
N GLY A 256 4.00 -0.15 9.15
CA GLY A 256 5.39 -0.57 9.00
C GLY A 256 6.33 -0.09 10.11
N THR A 257 5.83 0.60 11.13
CA THR A 257 6.61 0.92 12.34
C THR A 257 6.92 -0.36 13.11
N VAL A 258 8.17 -0.55 13.53
CA VAL A 258 8.58 -1.68 14.38
C VAL A 258 8.12 -1.40 15.81
N CYS A 259 7.33 -2.32 16.36
CA CYS A 259 6.83 -2.23 17.73
C CYS A 259 7.59 -3.11 18.72
N ALA A 260 8.10 -4.25 18.25
CA ALA A 260 8.99 -5.10 19.01
C ALA A 260 9.94 -5.85 18.09
N THR A 261 11.10 -6.21 18.61
CA THR A 261 12.09 -7.04 17.93
C THR A 261 12.42 -8.24 18.81
N ILE A 262 12.30 -9.43 18.22
CA ILE A 262 12.77 -10.70 18.79
C ILE A 262 14.27 -10.84 18.48
N ASP A 263 15.06 -11.39 19.40
CA ASP A 263 16.52 -11.59 19.28
C ASP A 263 16.92 -12.08 17.87
N GLU A 264 17.59 -11.21 17.13
CA GLU A 264 17.88 -11.43 15.72
C GLU A 264 19.19 -12.20 15.49
N ARG A 265 20.04 -12.38 16.51
CA ARG A 265 21.45 -12.79 16.34
C ARG A 265 21.61 -14.11 15.59
N ASP A 266 20.82 -15.12 15.95
CA ASP A 266 20.86 -16.43 15.31
C ASP A 266 20.27 -16.39 13.89
N HIS A 267 19.27 -15.53 13.66
CA HIS A 267 18.60 -15.34 12.38
C HIS A 267 19.47 -14.57 11.38
N GLU A 268 20.16 -13.51 11.83
CA GLU A 268 21.14 -12.78 11.03
C GLU A 268 22.34 -13.65 10.67
N ALA A 269 22.86 -14.42 11.64
CA ALA A 269 23.92 -15.37 11.35
C ALA A 269 23.48 -16.46 10.34
N ALA A 270 22.20 -16.85 10.33
CA ALA A 270 21.66 -17.76 9.33
C ALA A 270 21.54 -17.11 7.94
N ARG A 271 21.09 -15.85 7.87
CA ARG A 271 21.07 -15.04 6.63
C ARG A 271 22.47 -14.96 6.01
N ASP A 272 23.48 -14.61 6.80
CA ASP A 272 24.85 -14.40 6.31
C ASP A 272 25.47 -15.71 5.78
N ARG A 273 25.19 -16.85 6.46
CA ARG A 273 25.60 -18.17 5.97
C ARG A 273 24.92 -18.52 4.65
N ALA A 274 23.63 -18.22 4.51
CA ALA A 274 22.87 -18.48 3.29
C ALA A 274 23.33 -17.59 2.12
N GLU A 275 23.65 -16.33 2.38
CA GLU A 275 24.23 -15.40 1.41
C GLU A 275 25.57 -15.91 0.88
N THR A 276 26.46 -16.32 1.78
CA THR A 276 27.76 -16.89 1.42
C THR A 276 27.60 -18.16 0.58
N ALA A 277 26.63 -19.01 0.91
CA ALA A 277 26.32 -20.22 0.15
C ALA A 277 25.79 -19.89 -1.26
N LEU A 278 24.93 -18.88 -1.38
CA LEU A 278 24.43 -18.38 -2.67
C LEU A 278 25.56 -17.86 -3.56
N ALA A 279 26.46 -17.03 -3.00
CA ALA A 279 27.64 -16.54 -3.72
C ALA A 279 28.51 -17.70 -4.22
N ALA A 280 28.79 -18.70 -3.36
CA ALA A 280 29.57 -19.88 -3.75
C ALA A 280 28.87 -20.74 -4.83
N ALA A 281 27.54 -20.82 -4.81
CA ALA A 281 26.76 -21.53 -5.83
C ALA A 281 26.75 -20.78 -7.17
N GLN A 282 26.66 -19.45 -7.13
CA GLN A 282 26.74 -18.59 -8.32
C GLN A 282 28.09 -18.72 -9.02
N GLU A 283 29.20 -18.65 -8.29
CA GLU A 283 30.55 -18.85 -8.84
C GLU A 283 30.72 -20.23 -9.48
N ARG A 284 30.14 -21.26 -8.86
CA ARG A 284 30.16 -22.61 -9.41
C ARG A 284 29.38 -22.70 -10.72
N LEU A 285 28.18 -22.13 -10.79
CA LEU A 285 27.38 -22.09 -12.01
C LEU A 285 28.12 -21.34 -13.13
N GLN A 286 28.77 -20.22 -12.81
CA GLN A 286 29.59 -19.48 -13.77
C GLN A 286 30.78 -20.31 -14.30
N SER A 287 31.50 -21.00 -13.40
CA SER A 287 32.58 -21.90 -13.79
C SER A 287 32.11 -23.03 -14.69
N GLU A 288 30.96 -23.67 -14.40
CA GLU A 288 30.42 -24.73 -15.25
C GLU A 288 29.90 -24.21 -16.61
N ARG A 289 29.31 -23.00 -16.65
CA ARG A 289 28.93 -22.33 -17.90
C ARG A 289 30.13 -22.12 -18.83
N SER A 290 31.25 -21.61 -18.29
CA SER A 290 32.49 -21.47 -19.06
C SER A 290 33.02 -22.82 -19.57
N ARG A 291 32.81 -23.92 -18.83
CA ARG A 291 33.19 -25.27 -19.31
C ARG A 291 32.31 -25.75 -20.47
N VAL A 292 31.01 -25.45 -20.43
CA VAL A 292 30.09 -25.75 -21.54
C VAL A 292 30.50 -24.99 -22.80
N GLU A 293 30.88 -23.72 -22.67
CA GLU A 293 31.40 -22.90 -23.78
C GLU A 293 32.68 -23.52 -24.38
N LEU A 294 33.68 -23.83 -23.55
CA LEU A 294 34.92 -24.48 -23.99
C LEU A 294 34.68 -25.84 -24.67
N ALA A 295 33.73 -26.63 -24.15
CA ALA A 295 33.37 -27.93 -24.73
C ALA A 295 32.61 -27.76 -26.07
N THR A 296 31.79 -26.72 -26.19
CA THR A 296 31.08 -26.38 -27.44
C THR A 296 32.08 -26.00 -28.53
N ASP A 297 33.04 -25.13 -28.21
CA ASP A 297 34.12 -24.76 -29.13
C ASP A 297 34.95 -25.97 -29.56
N ALA A 298 35.20 -26.92 -28.65
CA ALA A 298 35.91 -28.15 -28.97
C ALA A 298 35.14 -29.00 -29.99
N VAL A 299 33.83 -29.14 -29.83
CA VAL A 299 32.97 -29.83 -30.80
C VAL A 299 33.03 -29.15 -32.18
N GLU A 300 32.94 -27.82 -32.23
CA GLU A 300 32.98 -27.07 -33.50
C GLU A 300 34.35 -27.17 -34.19
N ARG A 301 35.46 -27.17 -33.43
CA ARG A 301 36.80 -27.41 -33.98
C ARG A 301 36.94 -28.78 -34.61
N GLU A 302 36.45 -29.84 -33.96
CA GLU A 302 36.51 -31.20 -34.50
C GLU A 302 35.61 -31.38 -35.74
N LYS A 303 34.42 -30.75 -35.77
CA LYS A 303 33.56 -30.75 -36.98
C LYS A 303 34.27 -30.14 -38.20
N ARG A 304 35.04 -29.06 -37.99
CA ARG A 304 35.83 -28.40 -39.05
C ARG A 304 37.02 -29.24 -39.53
N ALA A 305 37.58 -30.11 -38.68
CA ALA A 305 38.78 -30.91 -38.99
C ALA A 305 38.55 -32.08 -39.99
N GLY A 306 37.28 -32.40 -40.32
CA GLY A 306 36.91 -33.22 -41.48
C GLY A 306 36.76 -34.74 -41.24
N LYS A 307 36.18 -35.42 -42.25
CA LYS A 307 35.58 -36.78 -42.18
C LYS A 307 36.55 -37.98 -42.12
N ARG A 308 37.78 -37.82 -41.64
CA ARG A 308 38.70 -38.98 -41.47
C ARG A 308 38.28 -39.80 -40.24
N ARG A 309 38.50 -41.12 -40.25
CA ARG A 309 38.16 -42.02 -39.10
C ARG A 309 38.73 -41.55 -37.76
N ALA A 310 39.91 -40.93 -37.77
CA ALA A 310 40.51 -40.32 -36.57
C ALA A 310 39.72 -39.09 -36.08
N GLY A 311 39.21 -38.25 -36.99
CA GLY A 311 38.35 -37.10 -36.68
C GLY A 311 36.97 -37.51 -36.18
N ALA A 312 36.41 -38.62 -36.68
CA ALA A 312 35.13 -39.16 -36.18
C ALA A 312 35.20 -39.53 -34.68
N ARG A 313 36.25 -40.26 -34.26
CA ARG A 313 36.45 -40.60 -32.84
C ARG A 313 36.72 -39.36 -31.96
N ALA A 314 37.40 -38.36 -32.50
CA ALA A 314 37.66 -37.10 -31.79
C ALA A 314 36.36 -36.29 -31.60
N ALA A 315 35.51 -36.22 -32.63
CA ALA A 315 34.20 -35.61 -32.55
C ALA A 315 33.29 -36.32 -31.53
N ASP A 316 33.25 -37.66 -31.53
CA ASP A 316 32.48 -38.44 -30.54
C ASP A 316 32.94 -38.14 -29.10
N LYS A 317 34.26 -38.04 -28.88
CA LYS A 317 34.83 -37.68 -27.58
C LYS A 317 34.48 -36.25 -27.17
N ALA A 318 34.56 -35.29 -28.09
CA ALA A 318 34.19 -33.90 -27.83
C ALA A 318 32.70 -33.77 -27.51
N GLN A 319 31.84 -34.50 -28.23
CA GLN A 319 30.40 -34.53 -27.98
C GLN A 319 30.07 -35.12 -26.60
N ALA A 320 30.76 -36.19 -26.20
CA ALA A 320 30.60 -36.77 -24.86
C ALA A 320 31.07 -35.81 -23.75
N ALA A 321 32.14 -35.04 -23.99
CA ALA A 321 32.63 -34.02 -23.07
C ALA A 321 31.64 -32.85 -22.93
N LEU A 322 31.04 -32.38 -24.03
CA LEU A 322 29.98 -31.37 -23.99
C LEU A 322 28.76 -31.86 -23.20
N ALA A 323 28.32 -33.10 -23.44
CA ALA A 323 27.23 -33.69 -22.69
C ALA A 323 27.55 -33.81 -21.18
N ASP A 324 28.80 -34.08 -20.81
CA ASP A 324 29.22 -34.06 -19.40
C ASP A 324 29.21 -32.66 -18.80
N ALA A 325 29.74 -31.67 -19.53
CA ALA A 325 29.72 -30.27 -19.11
C ALA A 325 28.28 -29.76 -18.89
N GLN A 326 27.35 -30.07 -19.80
CA GLN A 326 25.94 -29.70 -19.67
C GLN A 326 25.27 -30.34 -18.46
N ARG A 327 25.58 -31.61 -18.14
CA ARG A 327 25.07 -32.25 -16.92
C ARG A 327 25.59 -31.55 -15.66
N ARG A 328 26.86 -31.13 -15.65
CA ARG A 328 27.46 -30.40 -14.52
C ARG A 328 26.88 -28.99 -14.38
N GLU A 329 26.65 -28.30 -15.49
CA GLU A 329 25.95 -27.01 -15.50
C GLU A 329 24.55 -27.16 -14.87
N ALA A 330 23.77 -28.14 -15.32
CA ALA A 330 22.43 -28.39 -14.78
C ALA A 330 22.47 -28.70 -13.27
N GLN A 331 23.46 -29.45 -12.79
CA GLN A 331 23.67 -29.70 -11.36
C GLN A 331 24.04 -28.41 -10.60
N ALA A 332 24.89 -27.57 -11.17
CA ALA A 332 25.28 -26.30 -10.57
C ALA A 332 24.12 -25.28 -10.56
N GLU A 333 23.26 -25.30 -11.58
CA GLU A 333 22.05 -24.48 -11.65
C GLU A 333 21.04 -24.89 -10.57
N THR A 334 20.81 -26.19 -10.38
CA THR A 334 19.99 -26.68 -9.25
C THR A 334 20.56 -26.22 -7.91
N ALA A 335 21.87 -26.34 -7.68
CA ALA A 335 22.51 -25.89 -6.44
C ALA A 335 22.39 -24.37 -6.24
N PHE A 336 22.45 -23.57 -7.31
CA PHE A 336 22.20 -22.13 -7.27
C PHE A 336 20.77 -21.81 -6.85
N ASN A 337 19.78 -22.49 -7.45
CA ASN A 337 18.37 -22.30 -7.11
C ASN A 337 18.07 -22.70 -5.67
N GLU A 338 18.65 -23.81 -5.17
CA GLU A 338 18.54 -24.23 -3.77
C GLU A 338 19.13 -23.20 -2.80
N ALA A 339 20.32 -22.68 -3.11
CA ALA A 339 20.97 -21.65 -2.28
C ALA A 339 20.19 -20.33 -2.30
N GLN A 340 19.61 -19.95 -3.44
CA GLN A 340 18.77 -18.75 -3.56
C GLN A 340 17.49 -18.88 -2.72
N ALA A 341 16.83 -20.03 -2.77
CA ALA A 341 15.65 -20.30 -1.94
C ALA A 341 15.98 -20.29 -0.44
N ALA A 342 17.12 -20.88 -0.05
CA ALA A 342 17.59 -20.85 1.34
C ALA A 342 17.87 -19.42 1.82
N PHE A 343 18.50 -18.57 0.99
CA PHE A 343 18.72 -17.16 1.32
C PHE A 343 17.40 -16.39 1.47
N ALA A 344 16.45 -16.58 0.54
CA ALA A 344 15.13 -15.96 0.65
C ALA A 344 14.39 -16.36 1.93
N SER A 345 14.44 -17.64 2.31
CA SER A 345 13.84 -18.14 3.55
C SER A 345 14.52 -17.56 4.80
N ALA A 346 15.85 -17.39 4.78
CA ALA A 346 16.58 -16.77 5.88
C ALA A 346 16.21 -15.28 6.05
N ILE A 347 16.04 -14.54 4.95
CA ILE A 347 15.55 -13.14 4.97
C ILE A 347 14.12 -13.06 5.53
N GLU A 348 13.23 -13.97 5.13
CA GLU A 348 11.87 -14.04 5.68
C GLU A 348 11.89 -14.24 7.19
N THR A 349 12.79 -15.10 7.67
CA THR A 349 12.96 -15.34 9.12
C THR A 349 13.41 -14.09 9.86
N VAL A 350 14.41 -13.35 9.34
CA VAL A 350 14.84 -12.05 9.90
C VAL A 350 13.73 -10.99 9.82
N THR A 351 12.85 -11.07 8.83
CA THR A 351 11.71 -10.14 8.75
C THR A 351 10.67 -10.47 9.82
N LYS A 352 10.42 -11.75 10.07
CA LYS A 352 9.46 -12.24 11.07
C LYS A 352 9.88 -11.98 12.53
N SER A 353 11.17 -11.72 12.81
CA SER A 353 11.61 -11.29 14.14
C SER A 353 11.15 -9.88 14.48
N ARG A 354 10.77 -9.06 13.49
CA ARG A 354 10.32 -7.68 13.67
C ARG A 354 8.80 -7.62 13.60
N ILE A 355 8.20 -7.12 14.67
CA ILE A 355 6.75 -7.03 14.81
C ILE A 355 6.32 -5.64 14.35
N LEU A 356 5.71 -5.57 13.17
CA LEU A 356 5.36 -4.31 12.51
C LEU A 356 3.89 -3.96 12.72
N SER A 357 3.56 -2.68 12.82
CA SER A 357 2.17 -2.23 12.74
C SER A 357 1.60 -2.44 11.32
N SER A 358 0.45 -3.08 11.22
CA SER A 358 -0.27 -3.30 9.95
C SER A 358 -1.21 -2.17 9.55
N ILE A 359 -1.50 -1.24 10.48
CA ILE A 359 -2.38 -0.08 10.29
C ILE A 359 -1.76 1.17 10.89
N ASP A 360 -2.18 2.34 10.42
CA ASP A 360 -1.95 3.62 11.11
C ASP A 360 -2.95 3.73 12.26
N GLY A 361 -2.48 4.08 13.46
CA GLY A 361 -3.36 4.09 14.62
C GLY A 361 -2.67 4.32 15.95
N ALA A 362 -3.37 4.05 17.03
CA ALA A 362 -2.86 4.11 18.39
C ALA A 362 -2.76 2.70 19.01
N VAL A 363 -1.71 2.49 19.80
CA VAL A 363 -1.53 1.24 20.54
C VAL A 363 -2.53 1.18 21.69
N VAL A 364 -3.48 0.26 21.60
CA VAL A 364 -4.55 0.05 22.60
C VAL A 364 -4.05 -0.77 23.78
N SER A 365 -3.33 -1.84 23.50
CA SER A 365 -2.78 -2.74 24.51
C SER A 365 -1.40 -3.24 24.10
N ARG A 366 -0.61 -3.60 25.11
CA ARG A 366 0.73 -4.16 24.98
C ARG A 366 0.91 -5.30 25.97
N ASN A 367 1.14 -6.49 25.45
CA ASN A 367 1.48 -7.70 26.20
C ASN A 367 2.97 -8.08 26.02
N ALA A 368 3.72 -7.34 25.22
CA ALA A 368 5.15 -7.53 25.00
C ALA A 368 6.00 -6.99 26.17
N GLU A 369 6.91 -7.81 26.69
CA GLU A 369 7.91 -7.45 27.70
C GLU A 369 9.32 -7.82 27.24
N VAL A 370 10.28 -6.91 27.44
CA VAL A 370 11.70 -7.17 27.11
C VAL A 370 12.22 -8.34 27.95
N GLY A 371 12.84 -9.31 27.28
CA GLY A 371 13.36 -10.55 27.87
C GLY A 371 12.33 -11.69 27.97
N ALA A 372 11.05 -11.42 27.73
CA ALA A 372 10.03 -12.48 27.72
C ALA A 372 10.20 -13.41 26.51
N LYS A 373 9.91 -14.70 26.73
CA LYS A 373 9.86 -15.69 25.66
C LYS A 373 8.45 -15.78 25.10
N VAL A 374 8.35 -15.69 23.79
CA VAL A 374 7.08 -15.75 23.05
C VAL A 374 7.09 -16.90 22.05
N ALA A 375 5.92 -17.46 21.80
CA ALA A 375 5.67 -18.42 20.74
C ALA A 375 5.20 -17.71 19.47
N GLU A 376 5.29 -18.40 18.34
CA GLU A 376 4.68 -17.92 17.09
C GLU A 376 3.17 -17.73 17.27
N ALA A 377 2.64 -16.66 16.69
CA ALA A 377 1.24 -16.23 16.78
C ALA A 377 0.79 -15.68 18.15
N ASP A 378 1.65 -15.58 19.16
CA ASP A 378 1.32 -14.88 20.40
C ASP A 378 0.95 -13.42 20.13
N GLU A 379 -0.12 -12.94 20.76
CA GLU A 379 -0.58 -11.56 20.62
C GLU A 379 0.23 -10.62 21.52
N LEU A 380 0.99 -9.73 20.89
CA LEU A 380 1.92 -8.85 21.58
C LEU A 380 1.40 -7.42 21.74
N PHE A 381 0.63 -6.95 20.76
CA PHE A 381 0.02 -5.63 20.78
C PHE A 381 -1.36 -5.67 20.15
N VAL A 382 -2.19 -4.70 20.48
CA VAL A 382 -3.41 -4.39 19.74
C VAL A 382 -3.33 -2.93 19.30
N VAL A 383 -3.50 -2.68 18.01
CA VAL A 383 -3.52 -1.32 17.44
C VAL A 383 -4.90 -1.04 16.88
N ALA A 384 -5.43 0.15 17.10
CA ALA A 384 -6.70 0.59 16.53
C ALA A 384 -6.54 1.90 15.75
N PRO A 385 -7.33 2.13 14.69
CA PRO A 385 -7.29 3.37 13.92
C PRO A 385 -7.48 4.61 14.81
N ALA A 386 -6.80 5.70 14.46
CA ALA A 386 -6.99 7.00 15.08
C ALA A 386 -7.92 7.88 14.19
N PRO A 387 -8.92 8.60 14.74
CA PRO A 387 -9.28 8.67 16.16
C PRO A 387 -9.90 7.37 16.67
N LEU A 388 -9.62 7.03 17.94
CA LEU A 388 -10.09 5.81 18.57
C LEU A 388 -11.61 5.81 18.68
N ALA A 389 -12.28 4.98 17.88
CA ALA A 389 -13.70 4.73 17.99
C ALA A 389 -13.95 3.51 18.89
N LEU A 390 -14.88 3.64 19.83
CA LEU A 390 -15.22 2.60 20.79
C LEU A 390 -16.67 2.16 20.59
N GLN A 391 -16.91 0.86 20.70
CA GLN A 391 -18.23 0.26 20.71
C GLN A 391 -18.43 -0.53 21.99
N ILE A 392 -19.65 -0.57 22.50
CA ILE A 392 -20.04 -1.46 23.59
C ILE A 392 -20.76 -2.64 22.97
N GLU A 393 -20.20 -3.83 23.15
CA GLU A 393 -20.88 -5.09 22.85
C GLU A 393 -21.58 -5.54 24.13
N ALA A 394 -22.90 -5.41 24.18
CA ALA A 394 -23.71 -5.71 25.36
C ALA A 394 -24.87 -6.64 25.02
N HIS A 395 -25.27 -7.47 25.98
CA HIS A 395 -26.50 -8.24 25.88
C HIS A 395 -27.64 -7.47 26.55
N ALA A 396 -28.69 -7.18 25.79
CA ALA A 396 -29.86 -6.46 26.30
C ALA A 396 -30.84 -7.43 26.97
N ALA A 397 -31.44 -7.01 28.08
CA ALA A 397 -32.45 -7.82 28.79
C ALA A 397 -33.73 -8.05 27.97
N ASP A 398 -34.02 -7.18 27.00
CA ASP A 398 -35.15 -7.28 26.06
C ASP A 398 -34.73 -6.69 24.70
N ALA A 399 -34.01 -7.47 23.90
CA ALA A 399 -33.53 -6.99 22.60
C ALA A 399 -34.65 -6.75 21.58
N SER A 400 -35.83 -7.36 21.77
CA SER A 400 -36.99 -7.18 20.88
C SER A 400 -37.56 -5.75 20.92
N ALA A 401 -37.31 -5.02 22.00
CA ALA A 401 -37.76 -3.63 22.15
C ALA A 401 -36.75 -2.60 21.61
N VAL A 402 -35.50 -3.01 21.32
CA VAL A 402 -34.40 -2.12 20.94
C VAL A 402 -34.33 -1.99 19.43
N HIS A 403 -34.10 -0.77 18.94
CA HIS A 403 -33.93 -0.48 17.52
C HIS A 403 -32.61 0.26 17.24
N VAL A 404 -32.10 0.11 16.02
CA VAL A 404 -30.94 0.89 15.56
C VAL A 404 -31.28 2.38 15.57
N GLY A 405 -30.39 3.19 16.14
CA GLY A 405 -30.59 4.62 16.35
C GLY A 405 -31.19 5.01 17.70
N ASP A 406 -31.57 4.05 18.55
CA ASP A 406 -32.02 4.35 19.91
C ASP A 406 -30.88 4.99 20.73
N LYS A 407 -31.23 5.95 21.57
CA LYS A 407 -30.27 6.64 22.44
C LYS A 407 -29.91 5.75 23.62
N ALA A 408 -28.63 5.66 23.92
CA ALA A 408 -28.13 4.94 25.07
C ALA A 408 -27.37 5.88 26.00
N SER A 409 -27.52 5.68 27.30
CA SER A 409 -26.66 6.26 28.33
C SER A 409 -25.97 5.12 29.07
N PHE A 410 -24.68 5.25 29.36
CA PHE A 410 -23.95 4.19 30.04
C PHE A 410 -22.99 4.74 31.08
N THR A 411 -22.69 3.90 32.07
CA THR A 411 -21.64 4.14 33.07
C THR A 411 -20.61 3.04 32.96
N VAL A 412 -19.38 3.34 33.36
CA VAL A 412 -18.27 2.40 33.33
C VAL A 412 -17.79 2.19 34.75
N ASP A 413 -17.70 0.93 35.18
CA ASP A 413 -17.36 0.59 36.57
C ASP A 413 -16.05 1.25 37.03
N ALA A 414 -15.07 1.31 36.13
CA ALA A 414 -13.76 1.91 36.39
C ALA A 414 -13.78 3.45 36.57
N LEU A 415 -14.85 4.12 36.14
CA LEU A 415 -15.01 5.59 36.19
C LEU A 415 -16.14 6.04 37.14
N GLY A 416 -16.71 5.11 37.91
CA GLY A 416 -17.78 5.38 38.88
C GLY A 416 -19.08 5.85 38.22
N ASP A 417 -19.76 6.82 38.85
CA ASP A 417 -21.09 7.31 38.43
C ASP A 417 -21.04 8.26 37.22
N ARG A 418 -19.91 8.34 36.51
CA ARG A 418 -19.78 9.21 35.33
C ARG A 418 -20.59 8.62 34.17
N ALA A 419 -21.62 9.37 33.75
CA ALA A 419 -22.47 8.99 32.62
C ALA A 419 -21.84 9.41 31.28
N PHE A 420 -21.88 8.49 30.33
CA PHE A 420 -21.51 8.66 28.93
C PHE A 420 -22.73 8.40 28.04
N THR A 421 -22.67 8.89 26.81
CA THR A 421 -23.74 8.75 25.83
C THR A 421 -23.31 7.87 24.68
N GLY A 422 -24.24 7.12 24.12
CA GLY A 422 -24.02 6.32 22.93
C GLY A 422 -25.28 6.19 22.08
N THR A 423 -25.16 5.54 20.93
CA THR A 423 -26.28 5.25 20.04
C THR A 423 -26.21 3.81 19.60
N VAL A 424 -27.35 3.12 19.54
CA VAL A 424 -27.41 1.74 19.05
C VAL A 424 -27.04 1.72 17.57
N ALA A 425 -25.87 1.13 17.26
CA ALA A 425 -25.33 1.06 15.91
C ALA A 425 -25.82 -0.17 15.17
N LYS A 426 -25.92 -1.31 15.87
CA LYS A 426 -26.31 -2.60 15.27
C LYS A 426 -26.95 -3.52 16.30
N LEU A 427 -27.86 -4.37 15.83
CA LEU A 427 -28.41 -5.51 16.57
C LEU A 427 -27.81 -6.81 16.01
N GLY A 428 -27.32 -7.66 16.89
CA GLY A 428 -26.78 -8.97 16.59
C GLY A 428 -27.75 -10.10 16.95
N GLU A 429 -27.29 -11.34 16.80
CA GLU A 429 -28.02 -12.52 17.25
C GLU A 429 -27.90 -12.68 18.79
N ALA A 430 -28.78 -13.48 19.39
CA ALA A 430 -28.75 -13.78 20.84
C ALA A 430 -28.73 -12.53 21.75
N ASP A 431 -29.63 -11.58 21.48
CA ASP A 431 -29.82 -10.34 22.25
C ASP A 431 -28.58 -9.41 22.30
N LEU A 432 -27.60 -9.62 21.43
CA LEU A 432 -26.44 -8.76 21.30
C LEU A 432 -26.83 -7.40 20.71
N VAL A 433 -26.45 -6.32 21.37
CA VAL A 433 -26.63 -4.94 20.95
C VAL A 433 -25.26 -4.27 20.92
N VAL A 434 -24.92 -3.68 19.77
CA VAL A 434 -23.68 -2.93 19.57
C VAL A 434 -24.00 -1.44 19.63
N ILE A 435 -23.32 -0.72 20.52
CA ILE A 435 -23.61 0.68 20.82
C ILE A 435 -22.34 1.49 20.57
N ASP A 436 -22.40 2.48 19.67
CA ASP A 436 -21.31 3.43 19.48
C ASP A 436 -21.17 4.29 20.72
N ALA A 437 -20.00 4.24 21.37
CA ALA A 437 -19.70 4.96 22.59
C ALA A 437 -19.01 6.30 22.26
N ALA A 438 -19.64 7.42 22.65
CA ALA A 438 -19.00 8.72 22.51
C ALA A 438 -17.97 8.93 23.64
N ASP A 439 -16.71 9.16 23.26
CA ASP A 439 -15.61 9.44 24.19
C ASP A 439 -14.93 10.79 23.89
N PRO A 440 -15.60 11.93 24.15
CA PRO A 440 -15.06 13.24 23.83
C PRO A 440 -13.80 13.61 24.63
N ASP A 441 -13.59 12.98 25.79
CA ASP A 441 -12.47 13.28 26.70
C ASP A 441 -11.38 12.18 26.70
N HIS A 442 -11.48 11.20 25.80
CA HIS A 442 -10.54 10.08 25.69
C HIS A 442 -10.34 9.29 27.00
N ALA A 443 -11.41 9.18 27.81
CA ALA A 443 -11.37 8.55 29.12
C ALA A 443 -11.68 7.05 29.08
N LEU A 444 -12.32 6.59 28.00
CA LEU A 444 -12.76 5.22 27.85
C LEU A 444 -11.64 4.35 27.26
N LYS A 445 -11.52 3.12 27.77
CA LYS A 445 -10.53 2.14 27.28
C LYS A 445 -11.22 0.84 26.90
N PRO A 446 -10.75 0.16 25.85
CA PRO A 446 -11.19 -1.20 25.54
C PRO A 446 -10.99 -2.14 26.74
N GLY A 447 -11.89 -3.11 26.89
CA GLY A 447 -11.95 -4.06 28.00
C GLY A 447 -12.66 -3.55 29.25
N MET A 448 -13.05 -2.27 29.32
CA MET A 448 -13.87 -1.76 30.42
C MET A 448 -15.30 -2.30 30.35
N THR A 449 -15.86 -2.68 31.51
CA THR A 449 -17.27 -3.08 31.62
C THR A 449 -18.18 -1.85 31.66
N ALA A 450 -19.20 -1.84 30.82
CA ALA A 450 -20.21 -0.79 30.75
C ALA A 450 -21.60 -1.32 31.12
N ASN A 451 -22.28 -0.54 31.96
CA ASN A 451 -23.70 -0.73 32.27
C ASN A 451 -24.49 0.30 31.47
N VAL A 452 -25.37 -0.17 30.60
CA VAL A 452 -26.06 0.63 29.59
C VAL A 452 -27.56 0.67 29.84
N GLU A 453 -28.14 1.86 29.82
CA GLU A 453 -29.58 2.09 29.73
C GLU A 453 -29.92 2.60 28.33
N ILE A 454 -30.71 1.83 27.60
CA ILE A 454 -31.21 2.16 26.26
C ILE A 454 -32.62 2.74 26.40
N GLU A 455 -32.83 3.94 25.87
CA GLU A 455 -34.14 4.57 25.81
C GLU A 455 -34.90 4.08 24.57
N THR A 456 -35.85 3.17 24.77
CA THR A 456 -36.71 2.70 23.68
C THR A 456 -37.93 3.62 23.59
N GLY A 457 -38.07 4.30 22.45
CA GLY A 457 -39.17 5.21 22.21
C GLY A 457 -40.49 4.44 22.11
N ALA A 458 -41.51 4.85 22.89
CA ALA A 458 -42.88 4.41 22.64
C ALA A 458 -43.38 5.06 21.33
N ARG A 459 -43.35 4.32 20.22
CA ARG A 459 -44.01 4.73 18.98
C ARG A 459 -45.37 4.04 18.85
N PRO A 460 -46.39 4.71 18.31
CA PRO A 460 -47.68 4.10 18.03
C PRO A 460 -47.53 3.06 16.91
N GLN A 461 -48.30 1.99 17.03
CA GLN A 461 -48.36 0.85 16.11
C GLN A 461 -48.71 1.23 14.68
#